data_AF-A0A914GYP8-F1
#
_entry.id   AF-A0A914GYP8-F1
#
_cell.length_a   1.000
_cell.length_b   1.000
_cell.length_c   1.000
_cell.angle_alpha   90.00
_cell.angle_beta   90.00
_cell.angle_gamma   90.00
#
_symmetry.space_group_name_H-M   'P 1'
#
loop_
_entity.id
_entity.type
_entity.pdbx_description
1 polymer ?
#
loop_
_entity_poly.entity_id
_entity_poly.type
_entity_poly.pdbx_seq_one_letter_code
_entity_poly.pdbx_strand_id
1 'polypeptide(L)'
;MSLKLSLFYDILCPRSWVFYQALQKKLPYWKTFREFTIDYVPVSSFFLHEKIHHIHPAAIISRKKDYMLHELYDICDFYGLQKGNFEVTYELYTRRTRLCLSFLNYLRLNRPEYYQKFLEKIWSDFWHKSASFNHTSHFFMIGHKRTALDMNARHMQLLFEERIVDIPWLRIDSVPGHEKLFGFTEILRLEMLDKLMAQPCYNPLNHNVENPLYHPLDPEEKITLRGVNILKQPKSKWNCRFFHFNATRFGCAYIKRAYTDGPLTVRGRSPPAKKRANAADEIARTKFELLEPAAFNELPRGQQRFVRQIDKSNRTRVRKLFALNYKMIRGGLLGLAMVIAIYLYTIWVLRQETFLEEIDEEVAMEAQNST
;
A
#
# COMPACT_ATOMS: atom_id res chain seq x y z
N MET A 1 -21.62 18.75 -21.69
CA MET A 1 -20.33 18.76 -20.96
C MET A 1 -19.65 17.41 -21.16
N SER A 2 -18.40 17.41 -21.61
CA SER A 2 -17.63 16.18 -21.86
C SER A 2 -17.16 15.57 -20.53
N LEU A 3 -17.40 14.28 -20.32
CA LEU A 3 -16.94 13.58 -19.12
C LEU A 3 -15.42 13.42 -19.18
N LYS A 4 -14.71 13.59 -18.07
CA LYS A 4 -13.26 13.35 -18.01
C LYS A 4 -12.95 12.12 -17.18
N LEU A 5 -12.24 11.17 -17.79
CA LEU A 5 -11.74 9.95 -17.16
C LEU A 5 -10.23 10.05 -16.98
N SER A 6 -9.70 9.54 -15.89
CA SER A 6 -8.25 9.45 -15.66
C SER A 6 -7.89 8.07 -15.12
N LEU A 7 -7.16 7.29 -15.90
CA LEU A 7 -6.67 5.97 -15.49
C LEU A 7 -5.27 6.11 -14.92
N PHE A 8 -5.12 5.93 -13.62
CA PHE A 8 -3.83 5.78 -12.96
C PHE A 8 -3.36 4.34 -13.08
N TYR A 9 -2.15 4.13 -13.57
CA TYR A 9 -1.62 2.79 -13.89
C TYR A 9 -0.12 2.67 -13.64
N ASP A 10 0.36 1.45 -13.48
CA ASP A 10 1.80 1.12 -13.49
C ASP A 10 2.10 0.12 -14.61
N ILE A 11 3.24 0.25 -15.27
CA ILE A 11 3.68 -0.68 -16.32
C ILE A 11 3.93 -2.07 -15.72
N LEU A 12 4.48 -2.14 -14.51
CA LEU A 12 4.78 -3.41 -13.82
C LEU A 12 3.55 -4.06 -13.20
N CYS A 13 2.43 -3.34 -13.10
CA CYS A 13 1.22 -3.91 -12.51
C CYS A 13 0.45 -4.69 -13.59
N PRO A 14 0.33 -6.02 -13.49
CA PRO A 14 -0.39 -6.81 -14.49
C PRO A 14 -1.88 -6.47 -14.48
N ARG A 15 -2.45 -6.12 -13.32
CA ARG A 15 -3.83 -5.63 -13.22
C ARG A 15 -4.01 -4.35 -14.02
N SER A 16 -3.04 -3.44 -14.05
CA SER A 16 -3.10 -2.24 -14.88
C SER A 16 -3.15 -2.56 -16.36
N TRP A 17 -2.38 -3.54 -16.82
CA TRP A 17 -2.42 -3.97 -18.22
C TRP A 17 -3.77 -4.60 -18.60
N VAL A 18 -4.27 -5.53 -17.78
CA VAL A 18 -5.56 -6.18 -18.02
C VAL A 18 -6.71 -5.16 -17.97
N PHE A 19 -6.68 -4.23 -17.00
CA PHE A 19 -7.66 -3.15 -16.90
C PHE A 19 -7.62 -2.26 -18.14
N TYR A 20 -6.43 -1.89 -18.60
CA TYR A 20 -6.27 -1.09 -19.82
C TYR A 20 -6.87 -1.80 -21.06
N GLN A 21 -6.60 -3.09 -21.24
CA GLN A 21 -7.17 -3.86 -22.37
C GLN A 21 -8.71 -3.92 -22.29
N ALA A 22 -9.26 -4.20 -21.10
CA ALA A 22 -10.70 -4.21 -20.86
C ALA A 22 -11.31 -2.84 -21.18
N LEU A 23 -10.66 -1.77 -20.73
CA LEU A 23 -11.06 -0.40 -21.00
C LEU A 23 -11.07 -0.10 -22.50
N GLN A 24 -10.00 -0.44 -23.24
CA GLN A 24 -9.94 -0.23 -24.69
C GLN A 24 -11.12 -0.88 -25.44
N LYS A 25 -11.59 -2.06 -25.00
CA LYS A 25 -12.78 -2.69 -25.60
C LYS A 25 -14.07 -1.93 -25.31
N LYS A 26 -14.16 -1.27 -24.16
CA LYS A 26 -15.35 -0.50 -23.73
C LYS A 26 -15.40 0.91 -24.31
N LEU A 27 -14.25 1.53 -24.59
CA LEU A 27 -14.19 2.92 -25.08
C LEU A 27 -15.04 3.19 -26.34
N PRO A 28 -15.02 2.34 -27.40
CA PRO A 28 -15.84 2.56 -28.60
C PRO A 28 -17.34 2.53 -28.28
N TYR A 29 -17.76 1.60 -27.42
CA TYR A 29 -19.15 1.50 -26.97
C TYR A 29 -19.57 2.73 -26.16
N TRP A 30 -18.75 3.19 -25.21
CA TRP A 30 -19.10 4.38 -24.44
C TRP A 30 -19.20 5.66 -25.27
N LYS A 31 -18.40 5.76 -26.34
CA LYS A 31 -18.45 6.90 -27.27
C LYS A 31 -19.79 7.01 -28.00
N THR A 32 -20.58 5.95 -28.09
CA THR A 32 -21.93 6.01 -28.69
C THR A 32 -22.95 6.71 -27.79
N PHE A 33 -22.70 6.81 -26.48
CA PHE A 33 -23.64 7.41 -25.53
C PHE A 33 -23.27 8.85 -25.16
N ARG A 34 -21.98 9.13 -25.02
CA ARG A 34 -21.52 10.46 -24.58
C ARG A 34 -20.10 10.74 -25.05
N GLU A 35 -19.83 12.02 -25.29
CA GLU A 35 -18.47 12.52 -25.43
C GLU A 35 -17.74 12.48 -24.09
N PHE A 36 -16.51 11.97 -24.13
CA PHE A 36 -15.63 11.96 -22.98
C PHE A 36 -14.16 12.04 -23.42
N THR A 37 -13.31 12.45 -22.49
CA THR A 37 -11.86 12.42 -22.63
C THR A 37 -11.29 11.42 -21.64
N ILE A 38 -10.21 10.73 -22.03
CA ILE A 38 -9.49 9.82 -21.16
C ILE A 38 -8.02 10.23 -21.08
N ASP A 39 -7.52 10.38 -19.87
CA ASP A 39 -6.11 10.59 -19.59
C ASP A 39 -5.52 9.32 -18.96
N TYR A 40 -4.33 8.92 -19.39
CA TYR A 40 -3.60 7.80 -18.81
C TYR A 40 -2.45 8.35 -17.98
N VAL A 41 -2.48 8.13 -16.68
CA VAL A 41 -1.56 8.70 -15.69
C VAL A 41 -0.60 7.61 -15.18
N PRO A 42 0.67 7.63 -15.58
CA PRO A 42 1.63 6.65 -15.11
C PRO A 42 2.05 7.00 -13.68
N VAL A 43 1.92 6.02 -12.80
CA VAL A 43 2.23 6.06 -11.37
C VAL A 43 2.90 4.77 -10.94
N SER A 44 3.63 4.80 -9.84
CA SER A 44 4.33 3.63 -9.34
C SER A 44 3.52 2.94 -8.25
N SER A 45 3.04 1.75 -8.58
CA SER A 45 2.38 0.83 -7.64
C SER A 45 3.29 0.44 -6.48
N PHE A 46 4.60 0.28 -6.74
CA PHE A 46 5.60 0.00 -5.71
C PHE A 46 5.65 1.09 -4.64
N PHE A 47 5.77 2.36 -5.07
CA PHE A 47 5.81 3.50 -4.13
C PHE A 47 4.49 3.65 -3.37
N LEU A 48 3.36 3.36 -4.01
CA LEU A 48 2.05 3.37 -3.35
C LEU A 48 1.98 2.30 -2.26
N HIS A 49 2.31 1.04 -2.61
CA HIS A 49 2.30 -0.07 -1.67
C HIS A 49 3.26 0.12 -0.49
N GLU A 50 4.48 0.55 -0.75
CA GLU A 50 5.49 0.77 0.29
C GLU A 50 5.06 1.86 1.28
N LYS A 51 4.50 2.97 0.79
CA LYS A 51 4.05 4.06 1.65
C LYS A 51 2.78 3.75 2.42
N ILE A 52 1.82 3.05 1.83
CA ILE A 52 0.52 2.78 2.46
C ILE A 52 0.57 1.58 3.38
N HIS A 53 1.15 0.48 2.90
CA HIS A 53 1.10 -0.80 3.60
C HIS A 53 2.34 -1.07 4.44
N HIS A 54 3.43 -0.31 4.25
CA HIS A 54 4.73 -0.57 4.88
C HIS A 54 5.22 -2.01 4.65
N ILE A 55 4.77 -2.63 3.55
CA ILE A 55 5.08 -4.01 3.17
C ILE A 55 5.67 -3.97 1.77
N HIS A 56 6.87 -4.53 1.65
CA HIS A 56 7.49 -4.73 0.34
C HIS A 56 6.66 -5.75 -0.46
N PRO A 57 6.35 -5.53 -1.76
CA PRO A 57 5.56 -6.47 -2.56
C PRO A 57 6.12 -7.90 -2.59
N ALA A 58 7.44 -8.06 -2.50
CA ALA A 58 8.07 -9.39 -2.40
C ALA A 58 7.75 -10.14 -1.07
N ALA A 59 7.25 -9.46 -0.05
CA ALA A 59 6.80 -10.08 1.20
C ALA A 59 5.35 -10.60 1.13
N ILE A 60 4.68 -10.47 -0.03
CA ILE A 60 3.36 -11.05 -0.26
C ILE A 60 3.47 -12.59 -0.18
N ILE A 61 2.60 -13.19 0.65
CA ILE A 61 2.54 -14.64 0.87
C ILE A 61 2.21 -15.35 -0.44
N SER A 62 2.90 -16.46 -0.74
CA SER A 62 2.76 -17.23 -2.00
C SER A 62 1.31 -17.53 -2.37
N ARG A 63 0.46 -17.89 -1.41
CA ARG A 63 -0.98 -18.15 -1.68
C ARG A 63 -1.74 -16.95 -2.25
N LYS A 64 -1.39 -15.73 -1.81
CA LYS A 64 -2.02 -14.51 -2.34
C LYS A 64 -1.51 -14.22 -3.75
N LYS A 65 -0.23 -14.52 -4.03
CA LYS A 65 0.34 -14.49 -5.39
C LYS A 65 -0.42 -15.45 -6.31
N ASP A 66 -0.59 -16.71 -5.90
CA ASP A 66 -1.28 -17.72 -6.71
C ASP A 66 -2.74 -17.32 -7.00
N TYR A 67 -3.45 -16.83 -5.97
CA TYR A 67 -4.80 -16.30 -6.14
C TYR A 67 -4.86 -15.15 -7.16
N MET A 68 -3.95 -14.17 -7.04
CA MET A 68 -3.92 -13.02 -7.96
C MET A 68 -3.59 -13.44 -9.39
N LEU A 69 -2.74 -14.44 -9.59
CA LEU A 69 -2.43 -14.98 -10.91
C LEU A 69 -3.65 -15.67 -11.53
N HIS A 70 -4.32 -16.55 -10.78
CA HIS A 70 -5.54 -17.19 -11.24
C HIS A 70 -6.63 -16.17 -11.60
N GLU A 71 -6.87 -15.20 -10.72
CA GLU A 71 -7.82 -14.12 -10.97
C GLU A 71 -7.51 -13.35 -12.26
N LEU A 72 -6.24 -13.02 -12.52
CA LEU A 72 -5.84 -12.35 -13.76
C LEU A 72 -6.13 -13.18 -15.01
N TYR A 73 -5.83 -14.48 -14.98
CA TYR A 73 -6.13 -15.37 -16.09
C TYR A 73 -7.62 -15.54 -16.32
N ASP A 74 -8.40 -15.70 -15.25
CA ASP A 74 -9.86 -15.82 -15.31
C ASP A 74 -10.49 -14.54 -15.90
N ILE A 75 -10.01 -13.36 -15.50
CA ILE A 75 -10.47 -12.08 -16.07
C ILE A 75 -10.10 -11.99 -17.56
N CYS A 76 -8.88 -12.39 -17.94
CA CYS A 76 -8.48 -12.42 -19.34
C CYS A 76 -9.39 -13.35 -20.16
N ASP A 77 -9.71 -14.54 -19.65
CA ASP A 77 -10.60 -15.48 -20.33
C ASP A 77 -12.03 -14.95 -20.44
N PHE A 78 -12.57 -14.42 -19.34
CA PHE A 78 -13.93 -13.87 -19.30
C PHE A 78 -14.14 -12.73 -20.29
N TYR A 79 -13.19 -11.79 -20.39
CA TYR A 79 -13.28 -10.64 -21.30
C TYR A 79 -12.63 -10.90 -22.67
N GLY A 80 -12.10 -12.10 -22.93
CA GLY A 80 -11.36 -12.45 -24.15
C GLY A 80 -10.16 -11.53 -24.41
N LEU A 81 -9.38 -11.23 -23.37
CA LEU A 81 -8.21 -10.34 -23.40
C LEU A 81 -6.93 -11.14 -23.66
N GLN A 82 -5.88 -10.45 -24.10
CA GLN A 82 -4.60 -11.10 -24.32
C GLN A 82 -3.94 -11.39 -22.96
N LYS A 83 -3.54 -12.66 -22.76
CA LYS A 83 -2.82 -13.13 -21.59
C LYS A 83 -1.36 -12.71 -21.66
N GLY A 84 -0.87 -12.09 -20.59
CA GLY A 84 0.55 -11.79 -20.41
C GLY A 84 1.28 -12.89 -19.65
N ASN A 85 2.59 -12.83 -19.65
CA ASN A 85 3.43 -13.61 -18.74
C ASN A 85 3.39 -12.97 -17.34
N PHE A 86 2.31 -13.23 -16.61
CA PHE A 86 2.07 -12.62 -15.29
C PHE A 86 2.94 -13.22 -14.18
N GLU A 87 3.56 -14.37 -14.38
CA GLU A 87 4.36 -15.04 -13.36
C GLU A 87 5.60 -14.23 -12.96
N VAL A 88 6.16 -13.49 -13.92
CA VAL A 88 7.38 -12.68 -13.77
C VAL A 88 7.15 -11.46 -12.86
N THR A 89 5.89 -11.07 -12.60
CA THR A 89 5.53 -9.84 -11.88
C THR A 89 6.25 -9.67 -10.54
N TYR A 90 6.34 -10.75 -9.74
CA TYR A 90 6.85 -10.65 -8.36
C TYR A 90 8.36 -10.51 -8.25
N GLU A 91 9.08 -11.09 -9.20
CA GLU A 91 10.52 -10.92 -9.31
C GLU A 91 10.85 -9.51 -9.82
N LEU A 92 9.99 -8.96 -10.68
CA LEU A 92 10.15 -7.65 -11.29
C LEU A 92 9.74 -6.48 -10.37
N TYR A 93 9.01 -6.69 -9.27
CA TYR A 93 8.77 -5.62 -8.28
C TYR A 93 10.08 -5.10 -7.65
N THR A 94 11.17 -5.88 -7.71
CA THR A 94 12.51 -5.41 -7.31
C THR A 94 13.16 -4.49 -8.35
N ARG A 95 12.64 -4.48 -9.58
CA ARG A 95 13.16 -3.72 -10.71
C ARG A 95 12.52 -2.32 -10.74
N ARG A 96 13.37 -1.28 -10.77
CA ARG A 96 12.93 0.12 -10.69
C ARG A 96 12.31 0.60 -12.02
N THR A 97 10.99 0.76 -12.10
CA THR A 97 10.31 1.42 -13.25
C THR A 97 10.39 2.93 -13.29
N ARG A 98 11.04 3.55 -12.31
CA ARG A 98 11.06 5.01 -12.14
C ARG A 98 11.43 5.76 -13.43
N LEU A 99 12.43 5.28 -14.18
CA LEU A 99 12.85 5.91 -15.43
C LEU A 99 11.80 5.77 -16.53
N CYS A 100 11.19 4.58 -16.67
CA CYS A 100 10.16 4.33 -17.67
C CYS A 100 8.90 5.17 -17.39
N LEU A 101 8.44 5.23 -16.13
CA LEU A 101 7.30 6.06 -15.72
C LEU A 101 7.59 7.56 -15.90
N SER A 102 8.82 8.01 -15.60
CA SER A 102 9.24 9.38 -15.90
C SER A 102 9.24 9.66 -17.41
N PHE A 103 9.72 8.73 -18.24
CA PHE A 103 9.70 8.90 -19.69
C PHE A 103 8.27 8.95 -20.25
N LEU A 104 7.37 8.11 -19.73
CA LEU A 104 5.96 8.15 -20.06
C LEU A 104 5.32 9.50 -19.69
N ASN A 105 5.61 10.04 -18.51
CA ASN A 105 5.15 11.37 -18.14
C ASN A 105 5.70 12.48 -19.06
N TYR A 106 6.97 12.36 -19.45
CA TYR A 106 7.57 13.29 -20.42
C TYR A 106 6.84 13.23 -21.78
N LEU A 107 6.60 12.03 -22.31
CA LEU A 107 5.85 11.85 -23.56
C LEU A 107 4.44 12.38 -23.44
N ARG A 108 3.75 12.08 -22.34
CA ARG A 108 2.38 12.55 -22.10
C ARG A 108 2.28 14.08 -22.15
N LEU A 109 3.26 14.81 -21.60
CA LEU A 109 3.25 16.27 -21.61
C LEU A 109 3.66 16.87 -22.97
N ASN A 110 4.73 16.35 -23.56
CA ASN A 110 5.39 17.03 -24.68
C ASN A 110 4.98 16.47 -26.04
N ARG A 111 4.46 15.24 -26.06
CA ARG A 111 4.20 14.42 -27.26
C ARG A 111 2.97 13.52 -27.05
N PRO A 112 1.80 14.05 -26.62
CA PRO A 112 0.61 13.25 -26.32
C PRO A 112 0.13 12.41 -27.51
N GLU A 113 0.40 12.84 -28.74
CA GLU A 113 0.05 12.14 -29.99
C GLU A 113 0.76 10.78 -30.14
N TYR A 114 1.93 10.63 -29.53
CA TYR A 114 2.71 9.38 -29.54
C TYR A 114 2.52 8.56 -28.26
N TYR A 115 2.03 9.19 -27.19
CA TYR A 115 2.01 8.62 -25.85
C TYR A 115 1.24 7.30 -25.78
N GLN A 116 0.01 7.25 -26.31
CA GLN A 116 -0.80 6.03 -26.24
C GLN A 116 -0.19 4.88 -27.06
N LYS A 117 0.28 5.15 -28.28
CA LYS A 117 0.94 4.14 -29.13
C LYS A 117 2.20 3.59 -28.46
N PHE A 118 2.96 4.45 -27.80
CA PHE A 118 4.16 4.07 -27.08
C PHE A 118 3.84 3.24 -25.82
N LEU A 119 2.80 3.63 -25.08
CA LEU A 119 2.29 2.89 -23.93
C LEU A 119 1.86 1.45 -24.32
N GLU A 120 1.06 1.32 -25.37
CA GLU A 120 0.61 0.02 -25.90
C GLU A 120 1.79 -0.86 -26.29
N LYS A 121 2.78 -0.28 -26.98
CA LYS A 121 4.01 -0.97 -27.36
C LYS A 121 4.80 -1.45 -26.14
N ILE A 122 5.01 -0.60 -25.13
CA ILE A 122 5.72 -0.98 -23.90
C ILE A 122 5.04 -2.17 -23.25
N TRP A 123 3.73 -2.09 -23.01
CA TRP A 123 3.03 -3.19 -22.34
C TRP A 123 3.06 -4.47 -23.17
N SER A 124 2.89 -4.37 -24.48
CA SER A 124 2.95 -5.53 -25.37
C SER A 124 4.32 -6.22 -25.29
N ASP A 125 5.39 -5.44 -25.42
CA ASP A 125 6.76 -5.94 -25.35
C ASP A 125 7.11 -6.47 -23.94
N PHE A 126 6.59 -5.83 -22.88
CA PHE A 126 6.84 -6.22 -21.49
C PHE A 126 6.11 -7.53 -21.14
N TRP A 127 4.80 -7.56 -21.35
CA TRP A 127 3.95 -8.67 -20.89
C TRP A 127 3.91 -9.84 -21.88
N HIS A 128 4.14 -9.63 -23.18
CA HIS A 128 4.11 -10.74 -24.14
C HIS A 128 5.50 -11.22 -24.58
N LYS A 129 6.46 -10.32 -24.77
CA LYS A 129 7.80 -10.69 -25.26
C LYS A 129 8.82 -10.89 -24.14
N SER A 130 8.42 -10.66 -22.89
CA SER A 130 9.29 -10.69 -21.71
C SER A 130 10.56 -9.84 -21.88
N ALA A 131 10.47 -8.74 -22.63
CA ALA A 131 11.60 -7.86 -22.87
C ALA A 131 12.01 -7.14 -21.57
N SER A 132 13.31 -6.93 -21.38
CA SER A 132 13.84 -6.20 -20.23
C SER A 132 13.74 -4.68 -20.44
N PHE A 133 13.03 -3.97 -19.55
CA PHE A 133 12.77 -2.52 -19.68
C PHE A 133 13.64 -1.60 -18.82
N ASN A 134 14.74 -2.11 -18.26
CA ASN A 134 15.58 -1.33 -17.34
C ASN A 134 16.90 -0.83 -17.94
N HIS A 135 17.17 -1.10 -19.22
CA HIS A 135 18.39 -0.58 -19.83
C HIS A 135 18.20 0.90 -20.19
N THR A 136 19.03 1.74 -19.57
CA THR A 136 19.15 3.19 -19.80
C THR A 136 19.34 3.52 -21.28
N SER A 137 19.88 2.58 -22.07
CA SER A 137 20.02 2.70 -23.51
C SER A 137 18.72 2.88 -24.28
N HIS A 138 17.62 2.36 -23.74
CA HIS A 138 16.30 2.44 -24.38
C HIS A 138 15.62 3.81 -24.16
N PHE A 139 16.14 4.61 -23.21
CA PHE A 139 15.54 5.88 -22.79
C PHE A 139 16.55 7.03 -22.80
N PHE A 140 17.61 6.94 -23.62
CA PHE A 140 18.61 8.00 -23.84
C PHE A 140 17.99 9.25 -24.50
N MET A 141 17.16 9.97 -23.75
CA MET A 141 16.72 11.35 -24.03
C MET A 141 16.62 12.07 -22.68
N ILE A 142 17.75 12.12 -21.98
CA ILE A 142 17.89 12.75 -20.66
C ILE A 142 18.20 14.23 -20.86
N GLY A 143 17.23 14.98 -21.38
CA GLY A 143 17.23 16.45 -21.34
C GLY A 143 16.38 17.01 -20.20
N HIS A 144 15.33 16.28 -19.78
CA HIS A 144 14.28 16.80 -18.88
C HIS A 144 13.96 15.88 -17.70
N LYS A 145 14.98 15.24 -17.11
CA LYS A 145 14.83 14.35 -15.95
C LYS A 145 14.11 15.00 -14.77
N ARG A 146 14.37 16.28 -14.46
CA ARG A 146 13.79 16.97 -13.30
C ARG A 146 12.28 17.10 -13.41
N THR A 147 11.77 17.68 -14.50
CA THR A 147 10.33 17.87 -14.72
C THR A 147 9.55 16.56 -14.66
N ALA A 148 10.06 15.50 -15.29
CA ALA A 148 9.42 14.18 -15.30
C ALA A 148 9.45 13.48 -13.92
N LEU A 149 10.46 13.73 -13.10
CA LEU A 149 10.55 13.21 -11.73
C LEU A 149 9.59 13.94 -10.80
N ASP A 150 9.49 15.26 -10.93
CA ASP A 150 8.59 16.09 -10.13
C ASP A 150 7.12 15.74 -10.39
N MET A 151 6.77 15.38 -11.63
CA MET A 151 5.44 14.90 -11.97
C MET A 151 5.06 13.59 -11.30
N ASN A 152 5.96 12.61 -11.27
CA ASN A 152 5.71 11.36 -10.56
C ASN A 152 5.43 11.64 -9.08
N ALA A 153 6.19 12.54 -8.46
CA ALA A 153 5.94 12.95 -7.08
C ALA A 153 4.57 13.62 -6.90
N ARG A 154 4.17 14.51 -7.82
CA ARG A 154 2.86 15.17 -7.80
C ARG A 154 1.70 14.20 -7.97
N HIS A 155 1.76 13.28 -8.94
CA HIS A 155 0.69 12.29 -9.11
C HIS A 155 0.59 11.37 -7.88
N MET A 156 1.73 10.96 -7.31
CA MET A 156 1.72 10.19 -6.06
C MET A 156 1.09 10.99 -4.92
N GLN A 157 1.39 12.29 -4.80
CA GLN A 157 0.78 13.15 -3.80
C GLN A 157 -0.75 13.24 -3.99
N LEU A 158 -1.23 13.41 -5.22
CA LEU A 158 -2.67 13.40 -5.54
C LEU A 158 -3.33 12.08 -5.10
N LEU A 159 -2.69 10.93 -5.39
CA LEU A 159 -3.21 9.63 -4.96
C LEU A 159 -3.33 9.54 -3.42
N PHE A 160 -2.38 10.10 -2.67
CA PHE A 160 -2.43 10.13 -1.21
C PHE A 160 -3.50 11.07 -0.67
N GLU A 161 -3.65 12.26 -1.25
CA GLU A 161 -4.68 13.22 -0.90
C GLU A 161 -6.08 12.65 -1.13
N GLU A 162 -6.26 11.91 -2.23
CA GLU A 162 -7.49 11.19 -2.57
C GLU A 162 -7.67 9.86 -1.81
N ARG A 163 -6.72 9.49 -0.94
CA ARG A 163 -6.72 8.24 -0.15
C ARG A 163 -6.84 6.97 -1.01
N ILE A 164 -6.25 7.00 -2.20
CA ILE A 164 -6.23 5.86 -3.11
C ILE A 164 -5.21 4.84 -2.60
N VAL A 165 -5.65 3.59 -2.46
CA VAL A 165 -4.86 2.53 -1.82
C VAL A 165 -4.19 1.56 -2.79
N ASP A 166 -4.68 1.47 -4.03
CA ASP A 166 -4.21 0.49 -5.01
C ASP A 166 -4.37 1.01 -6.45
N ILE A 167 -3.63 0.39 -7.38
CA ILE A 167 -3.57 0.72 -8.81
C ILE A 167 -3.77 -0.58 -9.61
N PRO A 168 -4.52 -0.60 -10.73
CA PRO A 168 -5.07 0.54 -11.46
C PRO A 168 -6.15 1.29 -10.70
N TRP A 169 -6.31 2.59 -10.95
CA TRP A 169 -7.41 3.41 -10.43
C TRP A 169 -8.02 4.23 -11.56
N LEU A 170 -9.29 4.00 -11.88
CA LEU A 170 -10.02 4.83 -12.83
C LEU A 170 -10.79 5.91 -12.07
N ARG A 171 -10.43 7.16 -12.30
CA ARG A 171 -11.06 8.35 -11.72
C ARG A 171 -11.99 9.01 -12.73
N ILE A 172 -13.13 9.50 -12.25
CA ILE A 172 -14.14 10.22 -13.02
C ILE A 172 -14.19 11.66 -12.50
N ASP A 173 -13.67 12.61 -13.28
CA ASP A 173 -13.32 13.96 -12.85
C ASP A 173 -14.48 14.97 -12.90
N SER A 174 -15.66 14.58 -13.35
CA SER A 174 -16.87 15.42 -13.31
C SER A 174 -18.09 14.60 -13.71
N VAL A 175 -19.01 14.39 -12.77
CA VAL A 175 -20.41 14.13 -13.09
C VAL A 175 -21.14 15.42 -12.72
N PRO A 176 -21.92 16.04 -13.64
CA PRO A 176 -22.67 17.25 -13.31
C PRO A 176 -23.47 17.07 -12.00
N GLY A 177 -23.17 17.90 -10.99
CA GLY A 177 -23.82 17.93 -9.67
C GLY A 177 -23.37 16.93 -8.62
N HIS A 178 -22.24 16.25 -8.84
CA HIS A 178 -21.52 15.59 -7.76
C HIS A 178 -20.18 16.30 -7.51
N GLU A 179 -20.03 16.89 -6.32
CA GLU A 179 -18.76 17.46 -5.86
C GLU A 179 -17.73 16.38 -5.47
N LYS A 180 -18.17 15.14 -5.30
CA LYS A 180 -17.30 14.03 -4.86
C LYS A 180 -16.72 13.28 -6.05
N LEU A 181 -15.39 13.23 -6.08
CA LEU A 181 -14.61 12.36 -6.95
C LEU A 181 -15.09 10.92 -6.81
N PHE A 182 -15.40 10.29 -7.95
CA PHE A 182 -15.76 8.88 -8.00
C PHE A 182 -14.66 8.13 -8.75
N GLY A 183 -14.20 7.03 -8.17
CA GLY A 183 -13.22 6.18 -8.83
C GLY A 183 -13.18 4.77 -8.25
N PHE A 184 -12.51 3.88 -8.96
CA PHE A 184 -12.43 2.48 -8.57
C PHE A 184 -11.20 1.77 -9.13
N THR A 185 -10.78 0.71 -8.43
CA THR A 185 -9.65 -0.14 -8.82
C THR A 185 -10.04 -1.40 -9.58
N GLU A 186 -11.26 -1.88 -9.38
CA GLU A 186 -11.69 -3.21 -9.83
C GLU A 186 -12.16 -3.20 -11.29
N ILE A 187 -11.64 -4.12 -12.10
CA ILE A 187 -12.05 -4.29 -13.51
C ILE A 187 -13.55 -4.59 -13.61
N LEU A 188 -14.09 -5.38 -12.66
CA LEU A 188 -15.50 -5.74 -12.62
C LEU A 188 -16.43 -4.53 -12.45
N ARG A 189 -15.91 -3.39 -11.97
CA ARG A 189 -16.68 -2.14 -11.85
C ARG A 189 -16.79 -1.37 -13.16
N LEU A 190 -16.15 -1.82 -14.24
CA LEU A 190 -16.40 -1.27 -15.58
C LEU A 190 -17.87 -1.44 -16.01
N GLU A 191 -18.55 -2.49 -15.54
CA GLU A 191 -19.99 -2.70 -15.81
C GLU A 191 -20.89 -1.66 -15.13
N MET A 192 -20.48 -1.17 -13.96
CA MET A 192 -21.16 -0.04 -13.31
C MET A 192 -20.97 1.23 -14.13
N LEU A 193 -19.80 1.42 -14.75
CA LEU A 193 -19.55 2.53 -15.66
C LEU A 193 -20.38 2.39 -16.95
N ASP A 194 -20.62 1.18 -17.46
CA ASP A 194 -21.56 0.99 -18.59
C ASP A 194 -22.93 1.61 -18.29
N LYS A 195 -23.46 1.37 -17.09
CA LYS A 195 -24.75 1.94 -16.65
C LYS A 195 -24.68 3.46 -16.55
N LEU A 196 -23.60 4.01 -15.98
CA LEU A 196 -23.42 5.45 -15.85
C LEU A 196 -23.29 6.14 -17.21
N MET A 197 -22.59 5.52 -18.16
CA MET A 197 -22.42 6.06 -19.52
C MET A 197 -23.72 5.99 -20.32
N ALA A 198 -24.51 4.93 -20.13
CA ALA A 198 -25.80 4.75 -20.81
C ALA A 198 -26.93 5.64 -20.25
N GLN A 199 -26.78 6.20 -19.05
CA GLN A 199 -27.80 7.08 -18.48
C GLN A 199 -27.89 8.39 -19.29
N PRO A 200 -29.11 8.78 -19.74
CA PRO A 200 -29.33 10.08 -20.35
C PRO A 200 -28.91 11.15 -19.34
N CYS A 201 -28.15 12.15 -19.81
CA CYS A 201 -27.52 13.23 -19.05
C CYS A 201 -28.17 13.44 -17.67
N TYR A 202 -27.52 12.92 -16.63
CA TYR A 202 -27.93 13.15 -15.25
C TYR A 202 -28.04 14.66 -15.05
N ASN A 203 -29.28 15.15 -14.95
CA ASN A 203 -29.55 16.54 -14.63
C ASN A 203 -29.61 16.61 -13.10
N PRO A 204 -28.56 17.06 -12.42
CA PRO A 204 -28.53 17.07 -10.96
C PRO A 204 -29.60 17.97 -10.34
N LEU A 205 -30.22 18.83 -11.15
CA LEU A 205 -31.34 19.68 -10.74
C LEU A 205 -32.68 18.93 -10.63
N ASN A 206 -32.78 17.68 -11.10
CA ASN A 206 -34.03 16.90 -11.05
C ASN A 206 -34.16 15.99 -9.83
N HIS A 207 -33.20 15.97 -8.90
CA HIS A 207 -33.35 15.26 -7.62
C HIS A 207 -34.07 16.11 -6.56
N ASN A 208 -35.28 16.54 -6.89
CA ASN A 208 -36.34 16.81 -5.90
C ASN A 208 -37.41 15.70 -5.92
N VAL A 209 -37.12 14.54 -6.54
CA VAL A 209 -37.93 13.34 -6.33
C VAL A 209 -37.53 12.76 -4.97
N GLU A 210 -38.43 12.96 -4.02
CA GLU A 210 -38.46 12.43 -2.66
C GLU A 210 -37.83 11.03 -2.60
N ASN A 211 -36.65 10.95 -2.00
CA ASN A 211 -36.10 9.68 -1.55
C ASN A 211 -36.65 9.43 -0.14
N PRO A 212 -37.52 8.44 0.11
CA PRO A 212 -38.19 8.25 1.40
C PRO A 212 -37.26 7.72 2.52
N LEU A 213 -35.94 7.81 2.34
CA LEU A 213 -34.92 7.30 3.25
C LEU A 213 -33.93 8.36 3.75
N TYR A 214 -34.21 9.64 3.54
CA TYR A 214 -33.45 10.73 4.14
C TYR A 214 -34.34 11.57 5.04
N HIS A 215 -34.36 11.24 6.34
CA HIS A 215 -34.74 12.23 7.34
C HIS A 215 -33.58 13.21 7.51
N PRO A 216 -33.78 14.53 7.35
CA PRO A 216 -32.80 15.51 7.81
C PRO A 216 -32.69 15.40 9.33
N LEU A 217 -31.48 15.44 9.85
CA LEU A 217 -31.26 15.63 11.29
C LEU A 217 -31.71 17.05 11.66
N ASP A 218 -32.54 17.13 12.70
CA ASP A 218 -33.04 18.39 13.26
C ASP A 218 -31.88 19.34 13.64
N PRO A 219 -32.01 20.64 13.35
CA PRO A 219 -31.00 21.64 13.69
C PRO A 219 -31.18 22.15 15.14
N GLU A 220 -31.25 21.27 16.14
CA GLU A 220 -31.22 21.69 17.54
C GLU A 220 -30.44 20.69 18.41
N GLU A 221 -29.10 20.80 18.39
CA GLU A 221 -28.32 20.46 19.59
C GLU A 221 -27.08 21.35 19.68
N LYS A 222 -27.29 22.54 20.26
CA LYS A 222 -26.21 23.38 20.78
C LYS A 222 -25.58 22.66 21.98
N ILE A 223 -24.43 22.00 21.77
CA ILE A 223 -23.53 21.67 22.88
C ILE A 223 -22.45 22.75 22.97
N THR A 224 -22.54 23.48 24.06
CA THR A 224 -21.67 24.53 24.57
C THR A 224 -20.22 24.07 24.76
N LEU A 225 -19.29 24.64 23.98
CA LEU A 225 -17.87 24.66 24.35
C LEU A 225 -17.54 25.98 25.05
N ARG A 226 -17.67 25.99 26.38
CA ARG A 226 -17.04 27.01 27.24
C ARG A 226 -15.53 26.77 27.25
N GLY A 227 -14.79 27.85 27.00
CA GLY A 227 -13.37 27.82 26.69
C GLY A 227 -12.43 27.43 27.83
N VAL A 228 -11.19 27.14 27.44
CA VAL A 228 -10.01 27.32 28.28
C VAL A 228 -8.87 27.86 27.42
N ASN A 229 -8.37 29.01 27.89
CA ASN A 229 -7.24 29.83 27.52
C ASN A 229 -6.09 29.24 26.68
N ILE A 230 -5.75 30.03 25.67
CA ILE A 230 -4.46 30.09 24.98
C ILE A 230 -3.37 30.42 26.00
N LEU A 231 -2.41 29.51 26.20
CA LEU A 231 -1.20 29.78 26.97
C LEU A 231 0.02 29.75 26.05
N LYS A 232 0.77 30.85 26.17
CA LYS A 232 1.92 31.31 25.37
C LYS A 232 3.04 30.26 25.29
N GLN A 233 3.63 30.13 24.11
CA GLN A 233 4.95 29.53 23.92
C GLN A 233 6.04 30.37 24.62
N PRO A 234 7.07 29.75 25.21
CA PRO A 234 8.38 30.37 25.32
C PRO A 234 9.32 29.81 24.26
N LYS A 235 9.96 30.75 23.55
CA LYS A 235 11.17 30.53 22.76
C LYS A 235 12.32 30.20 23.71
N SER A 236 13.12 29.18 23.40
CA SER A 236 14.53 29.17 23.80
C SER A 236 15.39 28.53 22.71
N LYS A 237 16.39 29.31 22.30
CA LYS A 237 17.53 28.92 21.47
C LYS A 237 18.50 28.15 22.35
N TRP A 238 18.97 26.99 21.90
CA TRP A 238 20.31 26.49 22.23
C TRP A 238 20.94 25.86 20.98
N ASN A 239 22.04 26.47 20.56
CA ASN A 239 22.99 25.93 19.60
C ASN A 239 23.88 24.92 20.32
N CYS A 240 23.91 23.67 19.85
CA CYS A 240 25.06 22.79 20.04
C CYS A 240 25.37 22.10 18.71
N ARG A 241 26.47 22.52 18.09
CA ARG A 241 27.20 21.72 17.10
C ARG A 241 27.87 20.57 17.86
N PHE A 242 27.71 19.33 17.43
CA PHE A 242 28.79 18.32 17.38
C PHE A 242 28.34 17.02 16.69
N PHE A 243 29.24 16.54 15.83
CA PHE A 243 29.41 15.22 15.20
C PHE A 243 28.20 14.41 14.71
N HIS A 244 28.09 14.35 13.38
CA HIS A 244 27.46 13.25 12.66
C HIS A 244 28.21 11.94 12.92
N PHE A 245 27.59 11.02 13.68
CA PHE A 245 27.92 9.60 13.66
C PHE A 245 26.73 8.83 13.07
N ASN A 246 27.00 8.07 12.02
CA ASN A 246 26.02 7.23 11.32
C ASN A 246 25.55 6.09 12.22
N ALA A 247 24.34 6.20 12.77
CA ALA A 247 23.62 5.11 13.40
C ALA A 247 22.45 4.66 12.50
N THR A 248 22.75 4.18 11.30
CA THR A 248 21.82 3.44 10.43
C THR A 248 22.05 1.94 10.58
N ARG A 249 21.66 1.37 11.72
CA ARG A 249 21.37 -0.05 11.90
C ARG A 249 21.02 -0.25 13.36
N PHE A 250 19.73 -0.40 13.64
CA PHE A 250 19.10 -1.18 14.72
C PHE A 250 17.66 -0.68 14.80
N GLY A 251 16.82 -1.19 13.90
CA GLY A 251 15.38 -0.98 13.94
C GLY A 251 14.82 -1.71 15.16
N CYS A 252 14.66 -0.97 16.26
CA CYS A 252 13.96 -1.44 17.44
C CYS A 252 12.48 -1.61 17.09
N ALA A 253 11.97 -2.81 17.30
CA ALA A 253 10.64 -3.24 16.92
C ALA A 253 9.55 -2.44 17.65
N TYR A 254 8.80 -1.62 16.91
CA TYR A 254 7.46 -1.19 17.29
C TYR A 254 6.44 -1.97 16.44
N ILE A 255 6.13 -3.19 16.87
CA ILE A 255 5.01 -3.96 16.31
C ILE A 255 3.72 -3.35 16.87
N LYS A 256 3.20 -2.31 16.21
CA LYS A 256 1.78 -1.96 16.35
C LYS A 256 0.97 -2.97 15.54
N ARG A 257 0.20 -3.78 16.24
CA ARG A 257 -0.88 -4.63 15.70
C ARG A 257 -1.73 -3.81 14.72
N ALA A 258 -1.75 -4.21 13.46
CA ALA A 258 -2.84 -3.94 12.53
C ALA A 258 -3.31 -5.29 12.00
N TYR A 259 -4.26 -5.90 12.71
CA TYR A 259 -5.12 -6.94 12.13
C TYR A 259 -6.42 -6.24 11.78
N THR A 260 -6.65 -6.00 10.49
CA THR A 260 -7.97 -5.70 9.95
C THR A 260 -8.39 -6.90 9.13
N ASP A 261 -9.32 -7.68 9.66
CA ASP A 261 -10.18 -8.61 8.91
C ASP A 261 -11.43 -8.87 9.78
N GLY A 262 -12.57 -8.30 9.38
CA GLY A 262 -13.94 -8.72 9.73
C GLY A 262 -14.40 -8.76 11.21
N PRO A 263 -15.70 -8.53 11.49
CA PRO A 263 -16.26 -8.69 12.83
C PRO A 263 -16.52 -10.17 13.09
N LEU A 264 -15.84 -10.75 14.09
CA LEU A 264 -16.24 -11.90 14.93
C LEU A 264 -14.97 -12.51 15.54
N THR A 265 -14.48 -11.91 16.62
CA THR A 265 -13.45 -12.52 17.46
C THR A 265 -13.96 -12.75 18.87
N VAL A 266 -14.38 -13.99 19.16
CA VAL A 266 -14.46 -14.51 20.52
C VAL A 266 -13.02 -14.77 20.99
N ARG A 267 -12.48 -13.91 21.87
CA ARG A 267 -11.27 -14.21 22.64
C ARG A 267 -11.64 -14.68 24.04
N GLY A 268 -11.20 -15.90 24.37
CA GLY A 268 -11.21 -16.40 25.74
C GLY A 268 -10.34 -15.53 26.65
N ARG A 269 -10.86 -15.24 27.84
CA ARG A 269 -10.20 -14.47 28.90
C ARG A 269 -8.98 -15.24 29.45
N SER A 270 -7.84 -14.57 29.49
CA SER A 270 -6.86 -14.72 30.56
C SER A 270 -6.97 -13.49 31.46
N PRO A 271 -6.93 -13.61 32.80
CA PRO A 271 -7.21 -12.50 33.70
C PRO A 271 -6.12 -11.42 33.60
N PRO A 272 -6.45 -10.12 33.48
CA PRO A 272 -5.45 -9.08 33.41
C PRO A 272 -4.97 -8.70 34.82
N ALA A 273 -3.65 -8.60 34.96
CA ALA A 273 -2.99 -7.97 36.10
C ALA A 273 -3.42 -6.50 36.23
N LYS A 274 -3.72 -6.06 37.46
CA LYS A 274 -4.11 -4.69 37.79
C LYS A 274 -2.97 -3.71 37.45
N LYS A 275 -3.12 -2.95 36.36
CA LYS A 275 -2.40 -1.67 36.16
C LYS A 275 -3.43 -0.58 35.92
N ARG A 276 -3.23 0.56 36.59
CA ARG A 276 -4.08 1.76 36.53
C ARG A 276 -4.25 2.20 35.08
N ALA A 277 -5.48 2.18 34.58
CA ALA A 277 -5.81 2.54 33.20
C ALA A 277 -5.89 4.07 33.07
N ASN A 278 -5.32 4.59 31.99
CA ASN A 278 -5.52 5.98 31.57
C ASN A 278 -6.89 6.08 30.88
N ALA A 279 -7.62 7.20 31.06
CA ALA A 279 -8.96 7.42 30.49
C ALA A 279 -9.02 7.25 28.95
N ALA A 280 -7.91 7.45 28.25
CA ALA A 280 -7.81 7.20 26.80
C ALA A 280 -7.85 5.71 26.42
N ASP A 281 -7.33 4.82 27.27
CA ASP A 281 -7.39 3.36 27.05
C ASP A 281 -8.79 2.80 27.34
N GLU A 282 -9.56 3.48 28.19
CA GLU A 282 -10.94 3.09 28.55
C GLU A 282 -11.92 3.40 27.41
N ILE A 283 -11.76 4.55 26.74
CA ILE A 283 -12.53 4.91 25.53
C ILE A 283 -12.18 3.99 24.36
N ALA A 284 -10.91 3.56 24.25
CA ALA A 284 -10.51 2.60 23.23
C ALA A 284 -11.08 1.20 23.50
N ARG A 285 -11.18 0.77 24.76
CA ARG A 285 -11.77 -0.53 25.13
C ARG A 285 -13.27 -0.58 24.87
N THR A 286 -14.02 0.45 25.27
CA THR A 286 -15.48 0.49 25.07
C THR A 286 -15.87 0.46 23.59
N LYS A 287 -15.09 1.11 22.71
CA LYS A 287 -15.36 1.11 21.26
C LYS A 287 -15.17 -0.26 20.57
N PHE A 288 -14.41 -1.18 21.17
CA PHE A 288 -14.21 -2.54 20.66
C PHE A 288 -14.96 -3.62 21.48
N GLU A 289 -15.42 -3.32 22.69
CA GLU A 289 -16.27 -4.21 23.52
C GLU A 289 -17.78 -4.07 23.21
N LEU A 290 -18.20 -3.07 22.43
CA LEU A 290 -19.60 -2.84 22.04
C LEU A 290 -20.17 -3.81 20.99
N LEU A 291 -19.40 -4.79 20.55
CA LEU A 291 -19.96 -5.95 19.83
C LEU A 291 -20.38 -6.97 20.88
N GLU A 292 -21.62 -6.89 21.32
CA GLU A 292 -22.23 -7.93 22.15
C GLU A 292 -21.98 -9.30 21.49
N PRO A 293 -21.57 -10.32 22.25
CA PRO A 293 -21.48 -11.66 21.73
C PRO A 293 -22.89 -12.07 21.29
N ALA A 294 -23.16 -11.99 19.99
CA ALA A 294 -24.44 -12.36 19.41
C ALA A 294 -24.88 -13.69 20.03
N ALA A 295 -26.06 -13.70 20.66
CA ALA A 295 -26.58 -14.84 21.39
C ALA A 295 -26.70 -16.03 20.44
N PHE A 296 -25.66 -16.86 20.41
CA PHE A 296 -25.50 -17.99 19.50
C PHE A 296 -26.71 -18.95 19.53
N ASN A 297 -27.41 -18.99 20.67
CA ASN A 297 -28.55 -19.85 20.93
C ASN A 297 -29.88 -19.32 20.35
N GLU A 298 -29.94 -18.05 19.94
CA GLU A 298 -31.16 -17.40 19.41
C GLU A 298 -31.28 -17.53 17.88
N LEU A 299 -30.19 -17.92 17.20
CA LEU A 299 -30.19 -18.15 15.76
C LEU A 299 -30.98 -19.42 15.39
N PRO A 300 -31.70 -19.46 14.25
CA PRO A 300 -32.32 -20.66 13.73
C PRO A 300 -31.33 -21.83 13.61
N ARG A 301 -31.77 -23.07 13.93
CA ARG A 301 -30.92 -24.28 14.00
C ARG A 301 -30.05 -24.52 12.74
N GLY A 302 -30.52 -24.09 11.56
CA GLY A 302 -29.74 -24.15 10.32
C GLY A 302 -28.53 -23.22 10.32
N GLN A 303 -28.70 -21.97 10.75
CA GLN A 303 -27.63 -20.96 10.81
C GLN A 303 -26.62 -21.25 11.91
N GLN A 304 -27.04 -21.88 13.02
CA GLN A 304 -26.13 -22.31 14.10
C GLN A 304 -25.05 -23.28 13.60
N ARG A 305 -25.36 -24.17 12.65
CA ARG A 305 -24.39 -25.12 12.10
C ARG A 305 -23.32 -24.42 11.26
N PHE A 306 -23.73 -23.46 10.44
CA PHE A 306 -22.82 -22.65 9.62
C PHE A 306 -21.88 -21.80 10.48
N VAL A 307 -22.42 -21.12 11.50
CA VAL A 307 -21.61 -20.32 12.43
C VAL A 307 -20.59 -21.21 13.17
N ARG A 308 -21.00 -22.40 13.66
CA ARG A 308 -20.07 -23.36 14.29
C ARG A 308 -18.98 -23.84 13.33
N GLN A 309 -19.30 -24.03 12.05
CA GLN A 309 -18.31 -24.46 11.05
C GLN A 309 -17.30 -23.35 10.74
N ILE A 310 -17.77 -22.11 10.63
CA ILE A 310 -16.93 -20.92 10.45
C ILE A 310 -16.03 -20.72 11.67
N ASP A 311 -16.58 -20.81 12.88
CA ASP A 311 -15.81 -20.70 14.12
C ASP A 311 -14.75 -21.79 14.25
N LYS A 312 -15.09 -23.04 13.91
CA LYS A 312 -14.13 -24.15 13.90
C LYS A 312 -13.01 -23.91 12.89
N SER A 313 -13.34 -23.43 11.69
CA SER A 313 -12.37 -23.07 10.65
C SER A 313 -11.46 -21.93 11.10
N ASN A 314 -12.04 -20.86 11.66
CA ASN A 314 -11.31 -19.70 12.17
C ASN A 314 -10.39 -20.07 13.33
N ARG A 315 -10.85 -20.85 14.31
CA ARG A 315 -9.99 -21.36 15.41
C ARG A 315 -8.80 -22.15 14.88
N THR A 316 -9.01 -22.96 13.85
CA THR A 316 -7.94 -23.74 13.22
C THR A 316 -6.92 -22.83 12.50
N ARG A 317 -7.40 -21.82 11.78
CA ARG A 317 -6.55 -20.80 11.12
C ARG A 317 -5.74 -20.00 12.14
N VAL A 318 -6.38 -19.53 13.21
CA VAL A 318 -5.75 -18.77 14.28
C VAL A 318 -4.68 -19.60 14.98
N ARG A 319 -4.94 -20.88 15.29
CA ARG A 319 -3.93 -21.79 15.87
C ARG A 319 -2.73 -21.98 14.95
N LYS A 320 -2.95 -22.16 13.64
CA LYS A 320 -1.85 -22.27 12.65
C LYS A 320 -1.04 -20.97 12.58
N LEU A 321 -1.70 -19.81 12.62
CA LEU A 321 -1.05 -18.51 12.59
C LEU A 321 -0.16 -18.29 13.83
N PHE A 322 -0.66 -18.65 15.03
CA PHE A 322 0.14 -18.56 16.26
C PHE A 322 1.33 -19.53 16.26
N ALA A 323 1.15 -20.75 15.75
CA ALA A 323 2.24 -21.72 15.64
C ALA A 323 3.34 -21.25 14.68
N LEU A 324 2.98 -20.62 13.55
CA LEU A 324 3.93 -20.04 12.61
C LEU A 324 4.66 -18.84 13.22
N ASN A 325 3.94 -17.92 13.85
CA ASN A 325 4.56 -16.76 14.52
C ASN A 325 5.54 -17.19 15.61
N TYR A 326 5.22 -18.22 16.41
CA TYR A 326 6.13 -18.73 17.43
C TYR A 326 7.43 -19.29 16.83
N LYS A 327 7.36 -20.02 15.72
CA LYS A 327 8.55 -20.54 15.01
C LYS A 327 9.42 -19.39 14.45
N MET A 328 8.80 -18.37 13.87
CA MET A 328 9.53 -17.21 13.33
C MET A 328 10.21 -16.39 14.44
N ILE A 329 9.53 -16.15 15.56
CA ILE A 329 10.10 -15.44 16.72
C ILE A 329 11.31 -16.21 17.28
N ARG A 330 11.19 -17.53 17.43
CA ARG A 330 12.31 -18.37 17.90
C ARG A 330 13.51 -18.32 16.95
N GLY A 331 13.28 -18.38 15.64
CA GLY A 331 14.34 -18.26 14.63
C GLY A 331 15.04 -16.88 14.68
N GLY A 332 14.27 -15.81 14.82
CA GLY A 332 14.82 -14.45 14.96
C GLY A 332 15.68 -14.28 16.22
N LEU A 333 15.25 -14.83 17.36
CA LEU A 333 16.03 -14.84 18.61
C LEU A 333 17.35 -15.60 18.46
N LEU A 334 17.34 -16.75 17.78
CA LEU A 334 18.55 -17.53 17.54
C LEU A 334 19.54 -16.78 16.62
N GLY A 335 19.03 -16.15 15.55
CA GLY A 335 19.86 -15.34 14.66
C GLY A 335 20.47 -14.12 15.38
N LEU A 336 19.69 -13.44 16.24
CA LEU A 336 20.20 -12.33 17.03
C LEU A 336 21.30 -12.78 18.00
N ALA A 337 21.11 -13.90 18.69
CA ALA A 337 22.12 -14.46 19.60
C ALA A 337 23.43 -14.81 18.86
N MET A 338 23.33 -15.37 17.65
CA MET A 338 24.51 -15.67 16.81
C MET A 338 25.28 -14.40 16.42
N VAL A 339 24.60 -13.33 16.04
CA VAL A 339 25.26 -12.05 15.70
C VAL A 339 25.97 -11.46 16.91
N ILE A 340 25.33 -11.49 18.08
CA ILE A 340 25.93 -11.03 19.34
C ILE A 340 27.18 -11.86 19.67
N ALA A 341 27.13 -13.18 19.51
CA ALA A 341 28.28 -14.06 19.75
C ALA A 341 29.47 -13.72 18.85
N ILE A 342 29.25 -13.50 17.55
CA ILE A 342 30.33 -13.10 16.62
C ILE A 342 30.94 -11.76 17.05
N TYR A 343 30.11 -10.79 17.42
CA TYR A 343 30.59 -9.47 17.84
C TYR A 343 31.44 -9.53 19.11
N LEU A 344 30.99 -10.28 20.12
CA LEU A 344 31.75 -10.50 21.35
C LEU A 344 33.06 -11.23 21.08
N TYR A 345 33.06 -12.23 20.20
CA TYR A 345 34.26 -12.94 19.79
C TYR A 345 35.28 -12.00 19.12
N THR A 346 34.83 -11.13 18.22
CA THR A 346 35.74 -10.16 17.57
C THR A 346 36.36 -9.18 18.56
N ILE A 347 35.61 -8.71 19.56
CA ILE A 347 36.17 -7.84 20.62
C ILE A 347 37.19 -8.59 21.46
N TRP A 348 36.90 -9.86 21.77
CA TRP A 348 37.81 -10.68 22.57
C TRP A 348 39.13 -10.95 21.85
N VAL A 349 39.10 -11.27 20.55
CA VAL A 349 40.32 -11.45 19.73
C VAL A 349 41.12 -10.16 19.64
N LEU A 350 40.48 -9.03 19.35
CA LEU A 350 41.18 -7.72 19.30
C LEU A 350 41.89 -7.40 20.61
N ARG A 351 41.28 -7.76 21.75
CA ARG A 351 41.90 -7.57 23.07
C ARG A 351 43.13 -8.44 23.28
N GLN A 352 43.19 -9.63 22.68
CA GLN A 352 44.38 -10.48 22.73
C GLN A 352 45.51 -9.91 21.88
N GLU A 353 45.21 -9.38 20.68
CA GLU A 353 46.22 -8.76 19.82
C GLU A 353 46.83 -7.51 20.46
N THR A 354 46.01 -6.60 21.00
CA THR A 354 46.52 -5.39 21.68
C THR A 354 47.36 -5.71 22.91
N PHE A 355 47.07 -6.82 23.60
CA PHE A 355 47.84 -7.23 24.77
C PHE A 355 49.21 -7.81 24.38
N LEU A 356 49.32 -8.47 23.23
CA LEU A 356 50.60 -8.95 22.70
C LEU A 356 51.46 -7.80 22.20
N GLU A 357 50.86 -6.79 21.54
CA GLU A 357 51.57 -5.58 21.12
C GLU A 357 52.15 -4.81 22.33
N GLU A 358 51.40 -4.67 23.42
CA GLU A 358 51.87 -4.00 24.64
C GLU A 358 53.06 -4.74 25.29
N ILE A 359 53.05 -6.08 25.29
CA ILE A 359 54.18 -6.90 25.78
C ILE A 359 55.40 -6.75 24.88
N ASP A 360 55.24 -6.79 23.54
CA ASP A 360 56.37 -6.64 22.61
C ASP A 360 57.01 -5.24 22.72
N GLU A 361 56.22 -4.20 22.98
CA GLU A 361 56.70 -2.83 23.19
C GLU A 361 57.49 -2.69 24.52
N GLU A 362 57.01 -3.30 25.60
CA GLU A 362 57.73 -3.33 26.89
C GLU A 362 59.07 -4.07 26.79
N VAL A 363 59.09 -5.24 26.14
CA VAL A 363 60.32 -6.03 25.92
C VAL A 363 61.33 -5.26 25.06
N ALA A 364 60.88 -4.53 24.04
CA ALA A 364 61.75 -3.71 23.20
C ALA A 364 62.36 -2.52 23.97
N MET A 365 61.59 -1.89 24.87
CA MET A 365 62.09 -0.82 25.73
C MET A 365 63.10 -1.32 26.78
N GLU A 366 62.86 -2.50 27.37
CA GLU A 366 63.82 -3.11 28.31
C GLU A 366 65.14 -3.48 27.61
N ALA A 367 65.08 -3.99 26.38
CA ALA A 367 66.27 -4.28 25.58
C ALA A 367 67.10 -3.03 25.30
N GLN A 368 66.47 -1.89 24.96
CA GLN A 368 67.17 -0.62 24.73
C GLN A 368 67.82 -0.04 26.00
N ASN A 369 67.18 -0.17 27.16
CA ASN A 369 67.73 0.31 28.44
C ASN A 369 68.88 -0.56 28.99
N SER A 370 69.08 -1.76 28.44
CA SER A 370 70.13 -2.70 28.87
C SER A 370 71.45 -2.60 28.09
N THR A 371 71.53 -1.70 27.11
CA THR A 371 72.75 -1.27 26.38
C THR A 371 73.18 0.11 26.81
#